data_AF-A0A1C6TNT9-F1
#
_entry.id   AF-A0A1C6TNT9-F1
#
_cell.length_a   1.000
_cell.length_b   1.000
_cell.length_c   1.000
_cell.angle_alpha   90.00
_cell.angle_beta   90.00
_cell.angle_gamma   90.00
#
_symmetry.space_group_name_H-M   'P 1'
#
loop_
_entity.id
_entity.type
_entity.pdbx_description
1 polymer ?
#
loop_
_entity_poly.entity_id
_entity_poly.type
_entity_poly.pdbx_seq_one_letter_code
_entity_poly.pdbx_strand_id
1 'polypeptide(L)'
;MTRPRPVTQADYDRVKELHAQKLSRNAIAKEMGRSGKTISRIADELGLTFDRERTKVATQAKKDDAAARRAKLQVDALAGAQKLMGQMFLQGQDLQLRWQGERLQRARRRRAAVPGQAGHRQRHSGPRQHRTQAGRVRQATGNESEKSMLTDLREALINARKDAT
;
A
#
# COMPACT_ATOMS: atom_id res chain seq x y z
N MET A 1 -35.82 -32.57 8.19
CA MET A 1 -35.13 -32.82 6.90
C MET A 1 -36.08 -33.57 5.98
N THR A 2 -36.50 -32.96 4.87
CA THR A 2 -37.42 -33.59 3.90
C THR A 2 -36.67 -34.70 3.15
N ARG A 3 -37.20 -35.93 3.17
CA ARG A 3 -36.61 -37.04 2.42
C ARG A 3 -36.69 -36.75 0.91
N PRO A 4 -35.63 -37.02 0.14
CA PRO A 4 -35.66 -36.80 -1.30
C PRO A 4 -36.70 -37.71 -1.96
N ARG A 5 -37.48 -37.17 -2.91
CA ARG A 5 -38.42 -37.94 -3.73
C ARG A 5 -37.65 -39.08 -4.42
N PRO A 6 -38.08 -40.35 -4.35
CA PRO A 6 -37.42 -41.44 -5.06
C PRO A 6 -37.45 -41.18 -6.58
N VAL A 7 -36.41 -41.63 -7.29
CA VAL A 7 -36.36 -41.52 -8.76
C VAL A 7 -37.17 -42.67 -9.34
N THR A 8 -38.10 -42.36 -10.25
CA THR A 8 -38.97 -43.34 -10.89
C THR A 8 -38.62 -43.49 -12.38
N GLN A 9 -39.09 -44.56 -13.03
CA GLN A 9 -38.87 -44.77 -14.47
C GLN A 9 -39.34 -43.59 -15.33
N ALA A 10 -40.44 -42.94 -14.94
CA ALA A 10 -40.92 -41.73 -15.61
C ALA A 10 -39.90 -40.58 -15.60
N ASP A 11 -39.05 -40.48 -14.57
CA ASP A 11 -37.97 -39.49 -14.55
C ASP A 11 -36.88 -39.84 -15.59
N TYR A 12 -36.62 -41.13 -15.88
CA TYR A 12 -35.66 -41.55 -16.91
C TYR A 12 -36.17 -41.22 -18.31
N ASP A 13 -37.44 -41.52 -18.58
CA ASP A 13 -38.07 -41.26 -19.89
C ASP A 13 -38.11 -39.74 -20.16
N ARG A 14 -38.48 -38.94 -19.14
CA ARG A 14 -38.47 -37.48 -19.22
C ARG A 14 -37.07 -36.92 -19.51
N VAL A 15 -36.04 -37.44 -18.85
CA VAL A 15 -34.65 -37.01 -19.10
C VAL A 15 -34.22 -37.35 -20.52
N LYS A 16 -34.60 -38.52 -21.04
CA LYS A 16 -34.29 -38.94 -22.41
C LYS A 16 -34.96 -38.03 -23.45
N GLU A 17 -36.24 -37.71 -23.27
CA GLU A 17 -36.98 -36.77 -24.13
C GLU A 17 -36.36 -35.37 -24.13
N LEU A 18 -36.08 -34.83 -22.94
CA LEU A 18 -35.52 -33.48 -22.82
C LEU A 18 -34.08 -33.40 -23.33
N HIS A 19 -33.31 -34.50 -23.21
CA HIS A 19 -31.98 -34.59 -23.81
C HIS A 19 -32.05 -34.63 -25.33
N ALA A 20 -33.02 -35.34 -25.92
CA ALA A 20 -33.26 -35.34 -27.37
C ALA A 20 -33.60 -33.94 -27.91
N GLN A 21 -34.24 -33.09 -27.09
CA GLN A 21 -34.49 -31.67 -27.40
C GLN A 21 -33.24 -30.78 -27.26
N LYS A 22 -32.05 -31.35 -26.98
CA LYS A 22 -30.77 -30.65 -26.77
C LYS A 22 -30.79 -29.64 -25.61
N LEU A 23 -31.66 -29.84 -24.62
CA LEU A 23 -31.70 -29.01 -23.43
C LEU A 23 -30.46 -29.24 -22.55
N SER A 24 -29.96 -28.17 -21.93
CA SER A 24 -28.86 -28.30 -20.96
C SER A 24 -29.32 -28.99 -19.68
N ARG A 25 -28.42 -29.70 -18.99
CA ARG A 25 -28.67 -30.31 -17.68
C ARG A 25 -29.38 -29.37 -16.70
N ASN A 26 -28.97 -28.10 -16.65
CA ASN A 26 -29.57 -27.12 -15.72
C ASN A 26 -30.99 -26.73 -16.12
N ALA A 27 -31.31 -26.72 -17.42
CA ALA A 27 -32.68 -26.50 -17.89
C ALA A 27 -33.57 -27.69 -17.52
N ILE A 28 -33.09 -28.93 -17.75
CA ILE A 28 -33.79 -30.16 -17.36
C ILE A 28 -34.05 -30.20 -15.84
N ALA A 29 -33.05 -29.82 -15.04
CA ALA A 29 -33.18 -29.75 -13.59
C ALA A 29 -34.27 -28.77 -13.13
N LYS A 30 -34.37 -27.60 -13.79
CA LYS A 30 -35.42 -26.61 -13.50
C LYS A 30 -36.80 -27.12 -13.90
N GLU A 31 -36.91 -27.69 -15.09
CA GLU A 31 -38.17 -28.20 -15.64
C GLU A 31 -38.76 -29.33 -14.77
N MET A 32 -37.91 -30.26 -14.33
CA MET A 32 -38.33 -31.39 -13.51
C MET A 32 -38.40 -31.08 -12.01
N GLY A 33 -37.95 -29.89 -11.57
CA GLY A 33 -37.82 -29.54 -10.15
C GLY A 33 -36.87 -30.48 -9.39
N ARG A 34 -35.82 -30.99 -10.05
CA ARG A 34 -34.88 -31.96 -9.49
C ARG A 34 -33.48 -31.37 -9.36
N SER A 35 -32.71 -31.91 -8.42
CA SER A 35 -31.30 -31.54 -8.32
C SER A 35 -30.55 -31.94 -9.58
N GLY A 36 -29.65 -31.08 -10.06
CA GLY A 36 -28.82 -31.43 -11.20
C GLY A 36 -27.95 -32.68 -10.96
N LYS A 37 -27.62 -33.01 -9.70
CA LYS A 37 -26.87 -34.23 -9.36
C LYS A 37 -27.66 -35.48 -9.72
N THR A 38 -28.96 -35.47 -9.45
CA THR A 38 -29.88 -36.55 -9.82
C THR A 38 -29.97 -36.70 -11.34
N ILE A 39 -30.10 -35.60 -12.08
CA ILE A 39 -30.14 -35.61 -13.54
C ILE A 39 -28.83 -36.12 -14.14
N SER A 40 -27.68 -35.71 -13.58
CA SER A 40 -26.37 -36.24 -13.99
C SER A 40 -26.30 -37.75 -13.81
N ARG A 41 -26.70 -38.27 -12.64
CA ARG A 41 -26.73 -39.72 -12.39
C ARG A 41 -27.62 -40.48 -13.38
N ILE A 42 -28.82 -39.97 -13.63
CA ILE A 42 -29.75 -40.57 -14.61
C ILE A 42 -29.14 -40.55 -16.02
N ALA A 43 -28.53 -39.43 -16.42
CA ALA A 43 -27.88 -39.30 -17.71
C ALA A 43 -26.68 -40.26 -17.85
N ASP A 44 -25.87 -40.41 -16.80
CA ASP A 44 -24.75 -41.35 -16.76
C ASP A 44 -25.25 -42.80 -16.89
N GLU A 45 -26.33 -43.17 -16.19
CA GLU A 45 -26.98 -44.49 -16.29
C GLU A 45 -27.57 -44.75 -17.68
N LEU A 46 -28.04 -43.71 -18.38
CA LEU A 46 -28.56 -43.78 -19.75
C LEU A 46 -27.48 -43.63 -20.84
N GLY A 47 -26.22 -43.39 -20.46
CA GLY A 47 -25.13 -43.12 -21.41
C GLY A 47 -25.24 -41.79 -22.16
N LEU A 48 -26.03 -40.83 -21.64
CA LEU A 48 -26.26 -39.52 -22.26
C LEU A 48 -25.21 -38.51 -21.82
N THR A 49 -24.47 -37.95 -22.77
CA THR A 49 -23.50 -36.88 -22.49
C THR A 49 -24.11 -35.50 -22.74
N PHE A 50 -23.94 -34.59 -21.78
CA PHE A 50 -24.23 -33.17 -21.99
C PHE A 50 -23.02 -32.46 -22.60
N ASP A 51 -23.26 -31.55 -23.54
CA ASP A 51 -22.21 -30.70 -24.12
C ASP A 51 -21.59 -29.80 -23.04
N ARG A 52 -20.31 -30.07 -22.73
CA ARG A 52 -19.53 -29.34 -21.72
C ARG A 52 -18.76 -28.17 -22.34
N GLU A 53 -18.63 -28.11 -23.66
CA GLU A 53 -17.84 -27.09 -24.36
C GLU A 53 -18.44 -25.71 -24.22
N ARG A 54 -19.76 -25.57 -24.40
CA ARG A 54 -20.46 -24.29 -24.16
C ARG A 54 -20.27 -23.75 -22.73
N THR A 55 -20.19 -24.63 -21.75
CA THR A 55 -19.98 -24.23 -20.35
C THR A 55 -18.52 -23.80 -20.10
N LYS A 56 -17.55 -24.47 -20.73
CA LYS A 56 -16.14 -24.08 -20.67
C LYS A 56 -15.92 -22.71 -21.28
N VAL A 57 -16.47 -22.44 -22.47
CA VAL A 57 -16.35 -21.13 -23.14
C VAL A 57 -16.96 -20.02 -22.27
N ALA A 58 -18.17 -20.22 -21.74
CA ALA A 58 -18.81 -19.24 -20.87
C ALA A 58 -18.03 -19.00 -19.55
N THR A 59 -17.41 -20.05 -19.01
CA THR A 59 -16.57 -19.96 -17.81
C THR A 59 -15.27 -19.22 -18.11
N GLN A 60 -14.67 -19.48 -19.28
CA GLN A 60 -13.43 -18.82 -19.70
C GLN A 60 -13.67 -17.32 -19.92
N ALA A 61 -14.73 -16.95 -20.64
CA ALA A 61 -15.10 -15.55 -20.82
C ALA A 61 -15.28 -14.82 -19.46
N LYS A 62 -15.96 -15.45 -18.49
CA LYS A 62 -16.10 -14.89 -17.14
C LYS A 62 -14.76 -14.73 -16.39
N LYS A 63 -13.81 -15.64 -16.61
CA LYS A 63 -12.47 -15.54 -16.01
C LYS A 63 -11.69 -14.38 -16.62
N ASP A 64 -11.78 -14.22 -17.94
CA ASP A 64 -11.11 -13.15 -18.67
C ASP A 64 -11.69 -11.78 -18.25
N ASP A 65 -13.01 -11.65 -18.15
CA ASP A 65 -13.69 -10.46 -17.61
C ASP A 65 -13.29 -10.16 -16.16
N ALA A 66 -13.13 -11.19 -15.34
CA ALA A 66 -12.69 -11.03 -13.95
C ALA A 66 -11.22 -10.59 -13.86
N ALA A 67 -10.36 -11.11 -14.73
CA ALA A 67 -8.96 -10.69 -14.81
C ALA A 67 -8.84 -9.23 -15.25
N ALA A 68 -9.60 -8.83 -16.29
CA ALA A 68 -9.64 -7.45 -16.76
C ALA A 68 -10.11 -6.48 -15.66
N ARG A 69 -11.15 -6.85 -14.90
CA ARG A 69 -11.63 -6.05 -13.76
C ARG A 69 -10.58 -5.90 -12.65
N ARG A 70 -9.83 -6.97 -12.33
CA ARG A 70 -8.75 -6.91 -11.34
C ARG A 70 -7.62 -6.00 -11.80
N ALA A 71 -7.19 -6.11 -13.06
CA ALA A 71 -6.15 -5.25 -13.61
C ALA A 71 -6.56 -3.78 -13.57
N LYS A 72 -7.81 -3.47 -13.97
CA LYS A 72 -8.34 -2.11 -13.90
C LYS A 72 -8.35 -1.57 -12.46
N LEU A 73 -8.83 -2.37 -11.51
CA LEU A 73 -8.86 -1.98 -10.10
C LEU A 73 -7.47 -1.68 -9.54
N GLN A 74 -6.44 -2.43 -9.95
CA GLN A 74 -5.06 -2.17 -9.54
C GLN A 74 -4.55 -0.82 -10.06
N VAL A 75 -4.82 -0.51 -11.32
CA VAL A 75 -4.45 0.79 -11.92
C VAL A 75 -5.18 1.93 -11.22
N ASP A 76 -6.49 1.81 -11.01
CA ASP A 76 -7.30 2.83 -10.35
C ASP A 76 -6.85 3.06 -8.90
N ALA A 77 -6.52 1.98 -8.17
CA ALA A 77 -6.00 2.05 -6.81
C ALA A 77 -4.64 2.76 -6.75
N LEU A 78 -3.74 2.45 -7.69
CA LEU A 78 -2.43 3.10 -7.78
C LEU A 78 -2.56 4.60 -8.09
N ALA A 79 -3.43 4.96 -9.03
CA ALA A 79 -3.72 6.36 -9.36
C ALA A 79 -4.33 7.11 -8.15
N GLY A 80 -5.23 6.46 -7.42
CA GLY A 80 -5.78 7.01 -6.17
C GLY A 80 -4.71 7.25 -5.11
N ALA A 81 -3.80 6.30 -4.91
CA ALA A 81 -2.68 6.43 -3.98
C ALA A 81 -1.74 7.59 -4.38
N GLN A 82 -1.41 7.73 -5.66
CA GLN A 82 -0.61 8.85 -6.18
C GLN A 82 -1.26 10.20 -5.88
N LYS A 83 -2.58 10.32 -6.12
CA LYS A 83 -3.32 11.54 -5.83
C LYS A 83 -3.30 11.89 -4.35
N LEU A 84 -3.51 10.89 -3.48
CA LEU A 84 -3.50 11.10 -2.02
C LEU A 84 -2.12 11.55 -1.54
N MET A 85 -1.05 10.90 -2.01
CA MET A 85 0.32 11.30 -1.68
C MET A 85 0.62 12.74 -2.12
N GLY A 86 0.14 13.14 -3.30
CA GLY A 86 0.25 14.52 -3.78
C GLY A 86 -0.45 15.53 -2.86
N GLN A 87 -1.67 15.23 -2.40
CA GLN A 87 -2.41 16.09 -1.48
C GLN A 87 -1.69 16.25 -0.13
N MET A 88 -1.20 15.14 0.44
CA MET A 88 -0.45 15.16 1.69
C MET A 88 0.84 15.98 1.56
N PHE A 89 1.55 15.87 0.43
CA PHE A 89 2.77 16.63 0.19
C PHE A 89 2.49 18.13 0.07
N LEU A 90 1.43 18.53 -0.62
CA LEU A 90 1.01 19.93 -0.72
C LEU A 90 0.61 20.51 0.65
N GLN A 91 -0.14 19.73 1.44
CA GLN A 91 -0.54 20.16 2.78
C GLN A 91 0.66 20.32 3.72
N GLY A 92 1.63 19.40 3.66
CA GLY A 92 2.88 19.51 4.41
C GLY A 92 3.69 20.75 4.05
N GLN A 93 3.72 21.13 2.77
CA GLN A 93 4.37 22.36 2.32
C GLN A 93 3.69 23.62 2.85
N ASP A 94 2.35 23.71 2.83
CA ASP A 94 1.63 24.85 3.40
C ASP A 94 1.92 24.99 4.90
N LEU A 95 1.87 23.88 5.64
CA LEU A 95 2.24 23.86 7.06
C LEU A 95 3.69 24.33 7.29
N GLN A 96 4.63 23.87 6.49
CA GLN A 96 6.04 24.26 6.59
C GLN A 96 6.26 25.75 6.24
N LEU A 97 5.56 26.28 5.23
CA LEU A 97 5.61 27.70 4.85
C LEU A 97 5.00 28.58 5.94
N ARG A 98 3.85 28.20 6.51
CA ARG A 98 3.25 28.89 7.67
C ARG A 98 4.19 28.92 8.86
N TRP A 99 4.81 27.78 9.20
CA TRP A 99 5.73 27.69 10.32
C TRP A 99 7.00 28.54 10.13
N GLN A 100 7.50 28.62 8.89
CA GLN A 100 8.60 29.52 8.53
C GLN A 100 8.18 31.00 8.60
N GLY A 101 7.00 31.34 8.09
CA GLY A 101 6.43 32.69 8.16
C GLY A 101 6.24 33.16 9.60
N GLU A 102 5.70 32.31 10.48
CA GLU A 102 5.56 32.62 11.91
C GLU A 102 6.90 32.79 12.62
N ARG A 103 7.93 32.02 12.26
CA ARG A 103 9.29 32.22 12.80
C ARG A 103 9.85 33.57 12.38
N LEU A 104 9.68 33.96 11.11
CA LEU A 104 10.09 35.28 10.61
C LEU A 104 9.33 36.41 11.30
N GLN A 105 8.02 36.27 11.50
CA GLN A 105 7.21 37.25 12.22
C GLN A 105 7.62 37.38 13.69
N ARG A 106 7.89 36.26 14.39
CA ARG A 106 8.41 36.28 15.77
C ARG A 106 9.77 36.98 15.85
N ALA A 107 10.68 36.72 14.90
CA ALA A 107 11.97 37.39 14.83
C ALA A 107 11.83 38.91 14.61
N ARG A 108 10.90 39.34 13.74
CA ARG A 108 10.58 40.76 13.53
C ARG A 108 10.02 41.43 14.79
N ARG A 109 9.07 40.78 15.48
CA ARG A 109 8.51 41.29 16.75
C ARG A 109 9.59 41.44 17.84
N ARG A 110 10.52 40.49 17.94
CA ARG A 110 11.68 40.58 18.86
C ARG A 110 12.64 41.72 18.51
N ARG A 111 12.84 42.03 17.23
CA ARG A 111 13.65 43.19 16.80
C ARG A 111 12.93 44.54 16.99
N ALA A 112 11.60 44.57 16.90
CA ALA A 112 10.80 45.78 17.13
C ALA A 112 10.67 46.14 18.62
N ALA A 113 10.87 45.17 19.52
CA ALA A 113 10.99 45.40 20.96
C ALA A 113 12.37 45.99 21.31
N VAL A 114 12.62 47.23 20.89
CA VAL A 114 13.72 48.05 21.44
C VAL A 114 13.19 48.70 22.71
N PRO A 115 13.77 48.46 23.90
CA PRO A 115 13.35 49.16 25.10
C PRO A 115 13.64 50.67 24.94
N GLY A 116 12.62 51.48 25.26
CA GLY A 116 12.75 52.92 25.40
C GLY A 116 13.93 53.25 26.31
N GLN A 117 14.69 54.27 25.91
CA GLN A 117 15.88 54.75 26.60
C GLN A 117 15.53 55.12 28.05
N ALA A 118 15.96 54.31 29.01
CA ALA A 118 15.96 54.66 30.42
C ALA A 118 17.36 54.43 30.99
N GLY A 119 17.99 55.53 31.41
CA GLY A 119 19.13 55.51 32.31
C GLY A 119 20.49 55.71 31.64
N HIS A 120 20.93 56.97 31.59
CA HIS A 120 22.35 57.30 31.52
C HIS A 120 23.07 56.67 32.73
N ARG A 121 23.82 55.59 32.50
CA ARG A 121 24.91 55.17 33.40
C ARG A 121 26.23 55.33 32.66
N GLN A 122 27.15 56.00 33.35
CA GLN A 122 28.47 56.42 32.92
C GLN A 122 29.23 55.29 32.22
N ARG A 123 29.73 55.58 31.03
CA ARG A 123 30.67 54.73 30.29
C ARG A 123 32.07 54.98 30.84
N HIS A 124 32.61 54.06 31.62
CA HIS A 124 34.05 53.95 31.80
C HIS A 124 34.62 53.20 30.58
N SER A 125 35.44 53.90 29.80
CA SER A 125 36.21 53.35 28.68
C SER A 125 37.44 52.59 29.20
N GLY A 126 37.31 51.27 29.35
CA GLY A 126 38.43 50.33 29.50
C GLY A 126 38.84 49.70 28.16
N PRO A 127 40.12 49.34 27.94
CA PRO A 127 40.64 49.04 26.62
C PRO A 127 40.13 47.72 26.04
N ARG A 128 39.83 47.76 24.74
CA ARG A 128 39.55 46.60 23.88
C ARG A 128 40.75 45.66 23.84
N GLN A 129 40.67 44.52 24.52
CA GLN A 129 41.43 43.31 24.17
C GLN A 129 40.45 42.14 24.16
N HIS A 130 40.77 41.04 23.47
CA HIS A 130 39.90 39.91 23.12
C HIS A 130 39.05 40.08 21.84
N ARG A 131 39.67 40.46 20.72
CA ARG A 131 39.10 40.24 19.39
C ARG A 131 40.11 39.59 18.46
N THR A 132 40.58 38.40 18.83
CA THR A 132 41.37 37.52 17.94
C THR A 132 41.30 36.07 18.42
N GLN A 133 40.11 35.45 18.37
CA GLN A 133 40.00 34.00 18.44
C GLN A 133 38.88 33.42 17.56
N ALA A 134 38.66 34.03 16.39
CA ALA A 134 37.71 33.52 15.38
C ALA A 134 38.35 33.37 13.98
N GLY A 135 39.69 33.27 13.92
CA GLY A 135 40.46 33.20 12.67
C GLY A 135 41.39 31.99 12.55
N ARG A 136 41.27 30.98 13.43
CA ARG A 136 42.06 29.73 13.36
C ARG A 136 41.16 28.49 13.33
N VAL A 137 40.24 28.42 12.37
CA VAL A 137 39.54 27.16 12.01
C VAL A 137 39.39 27.08 10.48
N ARG A 138 40.46 27.40 9.75
CA ARG A 138 40.45 27.20 8.28
C ARG A 138 41.74 26.68 7.68
N GLN A 139 42.73 26.35 8.50
CA GLN A 139 43.92 25.61 8.09
C GLN A 139 44.39 24.75 9.27
N ALA A 140 43.82 23.56 9.38
CA ALA A 140 44.44 22.45 10.09
C ALA A 140 44.38 21.27 9.13
N THR A 141 45.47 21.09 8.40
CA THR A 141 45.88 19.79 7.86
C THR A 141 45.66 18.74 8.94
N GLY A 142 44.94 17.66 8.61
CA GLY A 142 44.53 16.62 9.56
C GLY A 142 45.69 16.15 10.42
N ASN A 143 45.57 16.38 11.73
CA ASN A 143 46.58 15.98 12.71
C ASN A 143 46.51 14.47 12.95
N GLU A 144 47.68 13.85 13.16
CA GLU A 144 47.88 12.43 13.50
C GLU A 144 46.90 11.90 14.56
N SER A 145 46.50 12.75 15.50
CA SER A 145 45.55 12.44 16.58
C SER A 145 44.14 12.09 16.09
N GLU A 146 43.68 12.68 14.99
CA GLU A 146 42.36 12.37 14.41
C GLU A 146 42.36 11.02 13.69
N LYS A 147 43.48 10.67 13.05
CA LYS A 147 43.70 9.33 12.48
C LYS A 147 43.79 8.27 13.57
N SER A 148 44.43 8.58 14.69
CA SER A 148 44.49 7.71 15.86
C SER A 148 43.08 7.42 16.40
N MET A 149 42.27 8.46 16.62
CA MET A 149 40.89 8.27 17.13
C MET A 149 39.99 7.47 16.17
N LEU A 150 40.18 7.59 14.86
CA LEU A 150 39.45 6.78 13.88
C LEU A 150 39.93 5.32 13.85
N THR A 151 41.21 5.09 14.17
CA THR A 151 41.79 3.73 14.28
C THR A 151 41.26 3.04 15.53
N ASP A 152 41.23 3.75 16.66
CA ASP A 152 40.68 3.26 17.92
C ASP A 152 39.18 2.92 17.79
N LEU A 153 38.41 3.78 17.09
CA LEU A 153 36.99 3.53 16.81
C LEU A 153 36.78 2.31 15.90
N ARG A 154 37.66 2.11 14.92
CA ARG A 154 37.62 0.94 14.03
C ARG A 154 37.88 -0.36 14.81
N GLU A 155 38.87 -0.37 15.70
CA GLU A 155 39.15 -1.54 16.54
C GLU A 155 38.00 -1.85 17.49
N ALA A 156 37.40 -0.83 18.11
CA ALA A 156 36.24 -1.00 18.98
C ALA A 156 35.05 -1.65 18.23
N LEU A 157 34.77 -1.23 16.99
CA LEU A 157 33.70 -1.81 16.17
C LEU A 157 34.00 -3.24 15.70
N ILE A 158 35.28 -3.56 15.40
CA ILE A 158 35.69 -4.93 15.04
C ILE A 158 35.53 -5.87 16.24
N ASN A 159 35.90 -5.43 17.43
CA ASN A 159 35.78 -6.24 18.64
C ASN A 159 34.31 -6.44 19.03
N ALA A 160 33.49 -5.39 19.00
CA ALA A 160 32.04 -5.49 19.25
C ALA A 160 31.34 -6.45 18.27
N ARG A 161 31.82 -6.57 17.03
CA ARG A 161 31.31 -7.55 16.07
C ARG A 161 31.73 -8.99 16.41
N LYS A 162 32.95 -9.20 16.92
CA LYS A 162 33.44 -10.54 17.32
C LYS A 162 32.71 -11.05 18.55
N ASP A 163 32.39 -10.18 19.50
CA ASP A 163 31.65 -10.54 20.72
C ASP A 163 30.17 -10.85 20.43
N ALA A 164 29.66 -10.47 19.26
CA ALA A 164 28.28 -10.72 18.82
C ALA A 164 28.10 -12.03 18.01
N THR A 165 29.16 -12.82 17.84
CA THR A 165 29.17 -14.14 17.17
C THR A 165 29.65 -15.22 18.12
#